data_AF-A0A973C7B8-F1
#
_entry.id   AF-A0A973C7B8-F1
#
_cell.length_a   1.000
_cell.length_b   1.000
_cell.length_c   1.000
_cell.angle_alpha   90.00
_cell.angle_beta   90.00
_cell.angle_gamma   90.00
#
_symmetry.space_group_name_H-M   'P 1'
#
loop_
_entity.id
_entity.type
_entity.pdbx_description
1 polymer ?
#
loop_
_entity_poly.entity_id
_entity_poly.type
_entity_poly.pdbx_seq_one_letter_code
_entity_poly.pdbx_strand_id
1 'polypeptide(L)' 'MQHREAAVATIEKIKPKKLQDSDYLLGVHDMYRMSALRFKKQSDGPFLDNNDKLAAPPISSLREFEYAANSLFISNDST' A
#
# COMPACT_ATOMS: atom_id res chain seq x y z
N MET A 1 -6.12 2.39 -2.09
CA MET A 1 -5.45 3.68 -2.36
C MET A 1 -6.08 4.86 -1.61
N GLN A 2 -7.41 5.06 -1.65
CA GLN A 2 -8.05 6.15 -0.88
C GLN A 2 -7.81 6.05 0.64
N HIS A 3 -7.95 4.86 1.22
CA HIS A 3 -7.61 4.63 2.63
C HIS A 3 -6.15 4.95 2.97
N ARG A 4 -5.22 4.57 2.06
CA ARG A 4 -3.78 4.88 2.20
C ARG A 4 -3.55 6.40 2.18
N GLU A 5 -4.13 7.11 1.21
CA GLU A 5 -4.02 8.56 1.11
C GLU A 5 -4.59 9.26 2.34
N ALA A 6 -5.75 8.82 2.84
CA ALA A 6 -6.33 9.33 4.08
C ALA A 6 -5.41 9.11 5.28
N ALA A 7 -4.84 7.91 5.43
CA ALA A 7 -3.92 7.60 6.52
C ALA A 7 -2.64 8.47 6.46
N VAL A 8 -2.05 8.63 5.28
CA VAL A 8 -0.88 9.50 5.07
C VAL A 8 -1.23 10.95 5.39
N ALA A 9 -2.38 11.43 4.92
CA ALA A 9 -2.84 12.79 5.18
C ALA A 9 -3.03 13.06 6.68
N THR A 10 -3.55 12.07 7.43
CA THR A 10 -3.64 12.14 8.89
C THR A 10 -2.25 12.21 9.55
N ILE A 11 -1.31 11.36 9.13
CA ILE A 11 0.07 11.32 9.67
C ILE A 11 0.79 12.65 9.41
N GLU A 12 0.70 13.15 8.18
CA GLU A 12 1.36 14.38 7.71
C GLU A 12 0.59 15.65 8.11
N LYS A 13 -0.59 15.52 8.75
CA LYS A 13 -1.50 16.62 9.13
C LYS A 13 -1.89 17.54 7.96
N ILE A 14 -2.03 16.95 6.77
CA ILE A 14 -2.47 17.64 5.56
C ILE A 14 -3.87 17.18 5.16
N LYS A 15 -4.53 17.93 4.26
CA LYS A 15 -5.76 17.45 3.65
C LYS A 15 -5.45 16.34 2.62
N PRO A 16 -6.22 15.25 2.60
CA PRO A 16 -6.03 14.19 1.61
C PRO A 16 -6.23 14.74 0.20
N LYS A 17 -5.33 14.37 -0.72
CA LYS A 17 -5.46 14.75 -2.12
C LYS A 17 -6.57 13.97 -2.80
N LYS A 18 -7.22 14.63 -3.77
CA LYS A 18 -8.13 13.97 -4.69
C LYS A 18 -7.31 13.21 -5.74
N LEU A 19 -7.30 11.89 -5.61
CA LEU A 19 -6.64 10.99 -6.57
C LEU A 19 -7.33 11.06 -7.94
N GLN A 20 -6.54 11.20 -8.99
CA GLN A 20 -6.95 11.08 -10.38
C GLN A 20 -6.79 9.64 -10.87
N ASP A 21 -7.35 9.31 -12.03
CA ASP A 21 -7.25 7.97 -12.62
C ASP A 21 -5.79 7.52 -12.83
N SER A 22 -4.91 8.45 -13.18
CA SER A 22 -3.48 8.20 -13.29
C SER A 22 -2.84 7.76 -11.97
N ASP A 23 -3.32 8.24 -10.84
CA ASP A 23 -2.77 7.88 -9.52
C ASP A 23 -3.09 6.42 -9.17
N TYR A 24 -4.25 5.90 -9.61
CA TYR A 24 -4.58 4.48 -9.46
C TYR A 24 -3.80 3.61 -10.43
N LEU A 25 -3.55 4.10 -11.65
CA LEU A 25 -2.72 3.40 -12.64
C LEU A 25 -1.24 3.40 -12.28
N LEU A 26 -0.76 4.29 -11.42
CA LEU A 26 0.64 4.39 -11.03
C LEU A 26 0.90 3.90 -9.61
N GLY A 27 -0.07 3.97 -8.71
CA GLY A 27 0.12 3.68 -7.29
C GLY A 27 -0.14 2.23 -6.88
N VAL A 28 0.21 1.27 -7.74
CA VAL A 28 0.33 -0.14 -7.31
C VAL A 28 1.80 -0.48 -7.30
N HIS A 29 2.28 -0.87 -6.11
CA HIS A 29 3.67 -1.21 -5.86
C HIS A 29 4.16 -2.25 -6.86
N ASP A 30 5.38 -2.07 -7.39
CA ASP A 30 5.92 -2.90 -8.47
C ASP A 30 5.97 -4.40 -8.08
N MET A 31 6.16 -4.70 -6.79
CA MET A 31 6.21 -6.08 -6.28
C MET A 31 4.89 -6.86 -6.40
N TYR A 32 3.74 -6.18 -6.46
CA TYR A 32 2.41 -6.83 -6.56
C TYR A 32 1.70 -6.56 -7.87
N ARG A 33 2.31 -5.75 -8.75
CA ARG A 33 1.75 -5.43 -10.05
C ARG A 33 2.02 -6.56 -11.03
N MET A 34 0.97 -7.28 -11.42
CA MET A 34 1.02 -8.29 -12.48
C MET A 34 0.80 -7.71 -13.91
N SER A 35 0.83 -6.38 -14.10
CA SER A 35 0.54 -5.73 -15.40
C SER A 35 1.78 -5.41 -16.23
N ALA A 36 1.58 -5.26 -17.55
CA ALA A 36 2.65 -5.14 -18.55
C ALA A 36 3.29 -3.74 -18.69
N LEU A 37 2.69 -2.69 -18.12
CA LEU A 37 3.18 -1.31 -18.29
C LEU A 37 3.71 -0.74 -16.96
N ARG A 38 5.00 -0.38 -16.98
CA ARG A 38 5.72 0.26 -15.88
C ARG A 38 6.27 1.60 -16.33
N PHE A 39 6.14 2.61 -15.48
CA PHE A 39 6.55 3.97 -15.78
C PHE A 39 7.73 4.38 -14.91
N LYS A 40 8.71 5.03 -15.53
CA LYS A 40 9.86 5.67 -14.87
C LYS A 40 9.98 7.11 -15.37
N LYS A 41 10.52 8.00 -14.53
CA LYS A 41 10.86 9.38 -14.96
C LYS A 41 12.20 9.44 -15.70
N GLN A 42 13.10 8.52 -15.38
CA GLN A 42 14.44 8.39 -15.97
C GLN A 42 14.67 6.90 -16.26
N SER A 43 15.39 6.56 -17.33
CA SER A 43 15.66 5.16 -17.73
C SER A 43 16.28 4.34 -16.59
N ASP A 44 17.23 4.95 -15.90
CA ASP A 44 18.01 4.33 -14.81
C ASP A 44 17.40 4.62 -13.43
N GLY A 45 16.29 5.35 -13.37
CA GLY A 45 15.59 5.67 -12.14
C GLY A 45 14.73 4.52 -11.62
N PRO A 46 14.27 4.60 -10.35
CA PRO A 46 13.27 3.70 -9.82
C PRO A 46 11.93 3.88 -10.57
N PHE A 47 11.10 2.83 -10.56
CA PHE A 47 9.72 2.93 -11.02
C PHE A 47 8.92 3.90 -10.14
N LEU A 48 7.86 4.47 -10.71
CA LEU A 48 7.09 5.54 -10.07
C LEU A 48 6.45 5.15 -8.73
N ASP A 49 6.18 3.86 -8.47
CA ASP A 49 5.68 3.40 -7.16
C ASP A 49 6.58 2.30 -6.58
N ASN A 50 7.62 2.78 -5.89
CA ASN A 50 8.61 1.99 -5.14
C ASN A 50 8.56 2.35 -3.64
N ASN A 51 7.37 2.64 -3.11
CA ASN A 51 7.22 3.01 -1.71
C ASN A 51 6.84 1.79 -0.87
N ASP A 52 7.86 1.14 -0.30
CA ASP A 52 7.74 -0.07 0.52
C ASP A 52 6.97 0.17 1.83
N LYS A 53 6.94 1.40 2.35
CA LYS A 53 6.38 1.69 3.69
C LYS A 53 4.87 1.45 3.80
N LEU A 54 4.17 1.54 2.68
CA LEU A 54 2.71 1.38 2.60
C LEU A 54 2.32 0.42 1.48
N ALA A 55 3.27 -0.41 1.04
CA ALA A 55 2.98 -1.48 0.12
C ALA A 55 2.06 -2.51 0.81
N ALA A 56 1.22 -3.19 0.03
CA ALA A 56 0.50 -4.33 0.57
C ALA A 56 1.51 -5.34 1.14
N PRO A 57 1.19 -6.09 2.20
CA PRO A 57 2.07 -7.17 2.64
C PRO A 57 2.13 -8.24 1.53
N PRO A 58 3.27 -8.93 1.37
CA PRO A 58 3.40 -9.89 0.29
C PRO A 58 2.47 -11.07 0.50
N ILE A 59 1.95 -11.65 -0.60
CA ILE A 59 1.05 -12.82 -0.53
C ILE A 59 1.72 -13.98 0.24
N SER A 60 3.05 -14.09 0.18
CA SER A 60 3.82 -15.05 0.98
C SER A 60 3.69 -14.85 2.50
N SER A 61 3.38 -13.64 2.96
CA SER A 61 3.17 -13.30 4.39
C SER A 61 1.71 -13.38 4.83
N LEU A 62 0.80 -13.86 3.98
CA LEU A 62 -0.64 -13.93 4.28
C LEU A 62 -0.94 -14.76 5.54
N ARG A 63 -0.18 -15.85 5.76
CA ARG A 63 -0.31 -16.71 6.93
C ARG A 63 0.10 -16.01 8.23
N GLU A 64 1.17 -15.21 8.19
CA GLU A 64 1.60 -14.40 9.33
C GLU A 64 0.57 -13.31 9.64
N PHE A 65 -0.02 -12.72 8.60
CA PHE A 65 -1.07 -11.72 8.74
C PHE A 65 -2.36 -12.32 9.32
N GLU A 66 -2.78 -13.50 8.86
CA GLU A 66 -3.92 -14.25 9.42
C GLU A 66 -3.69 -14.56 10.90
N TYR A 67 -2.49 -15.04 11.25
CA TYR A 67 -2.12 -15.32 12.63
C TYR A 67 -2.19 -14.07 13.51
N ALA A 68 -1.62 -12.95 13.06
CA ALA A 68 -1.65 -11.68 13.78
C ALA A 68 -3.09 -11.17 13.97
N ALA A 69 -3.91 -11.22 12.92
CA ALA A 69 -5.32 -10.82 13.01
C ALA A 69 -6.08 -11.69 14.02
N ASN A 70 -5.97 -13.02 13.93
CA ASN A 70 -6.62 -13.94 14.87
C ASN A 70 -6.17 -13.69 16.33
N SER A 71 -4.88 -13.42 16.56
CA SER A 71 -4.38 -13.11 17.90
C SER A 71 -5.00 -11.83 18.49
N LEU A 72 -5.23 -10.80 17.66
CA LEU A 72 -5.90 -9.57 18.07
C LEU A 72 -7.37 -9.82 18.40
N PHE A 73 -8.08 -10.60 17.58
CA PHE A 73 -9.47 -10.97 17.85
C PHE A 73 -9.60 -11.73 19.18
N ILE A 74 -8.77 -12.75 19.39
CA ILE A 74 -8.77 -13.54 20.64
C ILE A 74 -8.46 -12.65 21.84
N SER A 75 -7.52 -11.71 21.72
CA SER A 75 -7.19 -10.80 22.82
C SER A 75 -8.32 -9.84 23.19
N ASN A 76 -9.12 -9.39 22.21
CA ASN A 76 -10.27 -8.51 22.45
C ASN A 76 -11.49 -9.24 23.04
N ASP A 77 -11.66 -10.54 22.76
CA ASP A 77 -12.73 -11.36 23.34
C ASP A 77 -12.47 -11.77 24.80
N SER A 78 -11.24 -11.57 25.30
CA SER A 78 -10.84 -11.87 26.67
C SER A 78 -10.96 -10.69 27.66
N THR A 79 -11.70 -9.63 27.30
CA THR A 79 -12.06 -8.47 28.15
C THR A 79 -13.55 -8.20 28.11
#